data_AF-A0A0S8HTZ9-F1
#
_entry.id   AF-A0A0S8HTZ9-F1
#
_cell.length_a   1.000
_cell.length_b   1.000
_cell.length_c   1.000
_cell.angle_alpha   90.00
_cell.angle_beta   90.00
_cell.angle_gamma   90.00
#
_symmetry.space_group_name_H-M   'P 1'
#
loop_
_entity.id
_entity.type
_entity.pdbx_description
1 polymer ?
#
loop_
_entity_poly.entity_id
_entity_poly.type
_entity_poly.pdbx_seq_one_letter_code
_entity_poly.pdbx_strand_id
1 'polypeptide(L)'
;MESPIHHKFCRPSRVTWLFLLAFVGAAALGAGTMKKGSDEMEVIGKVYLMGNEPFTHVALETDDGQVYALVGEHEKELRRLQGKRVKVVGKPSEEKPRGARAIEVKSFRVMEEK
;
A
#
# COMPACT_ATOMS: atom_id res chain seq x y z
N MET A 1 -78.03 1.66 18.32
CA MET A 1 -77.52 2.95 18.83
C MET A 1 -76.01 2.85 18.78
N GLU A 2 -75.43 3.27 17.67
CA GLU A 2 -73.99 3.14 17.43
C GLU A 2 -73.49 4.46 16.82
N SER A 3 -72.54 5.07 17.52
CA SER A 3 -71.97 6.39 17.25
C SER A 3 -70.95 6.33 16.10
N PRO A 4 -70.82 7.41 15.29
CA PRO A 4 -69.84 7.46 14.21
C PRO A 4 -68.49 8.01 14.69
N ILE A 5 -67.40 7.29 14.39
CA ILE A 5 -66.02 7.77 14.59
C ILE A 5 -65.50 8.37 13.27
N HIS A 6 -65.32 9.69 13.29
CA HIS A 6 -64.60 10.46 12.28
C HIS A 6 -63.10 10.18 12.35
N HIS A 7 -62.49 9.73 11.25
CA HIS A 7 -61.06 9.92 11.02
C HIS A 7 -60.83 10.74 9.75
N LYS A 8 -60.25 11.93 9.96
CA LYS A 8 -59.91 12.92 8.95
C LYS A 8 -58.75 12.42 8.09
N PHE A 9 -58.93 12.54 6.77
CA PHE A 9 -57.90 12.45 5.74
C PHE A 9 -56.73 13.39 6.05
N CYS A 10 -55.52 12.84 6.15
CA CYS A 10 -54.27 13.61 6.15
C CYS A 10 -53.74 13.67 4.71
N ARG A 11 -53.66 14.87 4.14
CA ARG A 11 -53.08 15.14 2.81
C ARG A 11 -51.55 15.06 2.87
N PRO A 12 -50.87 14.25 2.04
CA PRO A 12 -49.43 14.39 1.86
C PRO A 12 -49.11 15.60 0.97
N SER A 13 -48.30 16.51 1.51
CA SER A 13 -47.86 17.77 0.92
C SER A 13 -46.85 17.57 -0.21
N ARG A 14 -47.04 18.31 -1.32
CA ARG A 14 -46.27 18.31 -2.58
C ARG A 14 -44.80 18.82 -2.51
N VAL A 15 -44.16 18.83 -1.33
CA VAL A 15 -42.86 19.52 -1.12
C VAL A 15 -41.67 18.56 -1.03
N THR A 16 -41.90 17.24 -0.97
CA THR A 16 -40.86 16.24 -0.70
C THR A 16 -40.24 15.59 -1.94
N TRP A 17 -40.53 16.07 -3.16
CA TRP A 17 -40.03 15.43 -4.38
C TRP A 17 -38.84 16.13 -5.05
N LEU A 18 -38.57 17.40 -4.71
CA LEU A 18 -37.47 18.17 -5.32
C LEU A 18 -36.10 17.95 -4.67
N PHE A 19 -36.03 17.37 -3.47
CA PHE A 19 -34.75 17.11 -2.80
C PHE A 19 -34.06 15.80 -3.24
N LEU A 20 -34.76 14.89 -3.93
CA LEU A 20 -34.18 13.59 -4.31
C LEU A 20 -33.37 13.64 -5.63
N LEU A 21 -33.58 14.66 -6.48
CA LEU A 21 -32.93 14.76 -7.79
C LEU A 21 -31.58 15.50 -7.76
N ALA A 22 -31.29 16.28 -6.72
CA ALA A 22 -30.04 17.03 -6.60
C ALA A 22 -28.84 16.17 -6.13
N PHE A 23 -29.07 14.96 -5.60
CA PHE A 23 -28.00 14.10 -5.09
C PHE A 23 -27.42 13.12 -6.13
N VAL A 24 -28.06 12.96 -7.29
CA VAL A 24 -27.62 11.99 -8.33
C VAL A 24 -26.63 12.60 -9.34
N GLY A 25 -26.51 13.93 -9.41
CA GLY A 25 -25.65 14.62 -10.39
C GLY A 25 -24.16 14.74 -10.03
N ALA A 26 -23.78 14.57 -8.76
CA ALA A 26 -22.41 14.80 -8.30
C ALA A 26 -21.52 13.54 -8.27
N ALA A 27 -22.03 12.36 -8.67
CA ALA A 27 -21.27 11.11 -8.62
C ALA A 27 -20.46 10.82 -9.91
N ALA A 28 -20.55 11.62 -10.96
CA ALA A 28 -19.92 11.33 -12.26
C ALA A 28 -18.53 11.97 -12.47
N LEU A 29 -18.04 12.82 -11.55
CA LEU A 29 -16.74 13.49 -11.64
C LEU A 29 -15.79 13.00 -10.55
N GLY A 30 -15.66 11.67 -10.46
CA GLY A 30 -14.75 11.00 -9.54
C GLY A 30 -13.92 9.91 -10.22
N ALA A 31 -13.75 9.97 -11.55
CA ALA A 31 -12.76 9.16 -12.25
C ALA A 31 -11.36 9.74 -11.97
N GLY A 32 -10.92 9.61 -10.72
CA GLY A 32 -9.53 9.79 -10.34
C GLY A 32 -8.70 8.89 -11.24
N THR A 33 -7.82 9.51 -12.01
CA THR A 33 -6.80 8.86 -12.83
C THR A 33 -5.97 7.93 -11.94
N MET A 34 -6.36 6.66 -11.85
CA MET A 34 -5.57 5.65 -11.17
C MET A 34 -4.37 5.37 -12.07
N LYS A 35 -3.28 6.07 -11.77
CA LYS A 35 -1.99 5.94 -12.44
C LYS A 35 -1.61 4.46 -12.40
N LYS A 36 -1.57 3.85 -13.58
CA LYS A 36 -1.19 2.47 -13.88
C LYS A 36 -0.11 2.00 -12.90
N GLY A 37 -0.50 1.08 -12.01
CA GLY A 37 0.29 0.60 -10.88
C GLY A 37 1.71 0.26 -11.26
N SER A 38 2.66 1.04 -10.76
CA SER A 38 3.95 0.48 -10.41
C SER A 38 3.73 -0.28 -9.11
N ASP A 39 3.89 -1.60 -9.13
CA ASP A 39 3.94 -2.45 -7.93
C ASP A 39 5.25 -2.19 -7.17
N GLU A 40 5.50 -0.91 -6.90
CA GLU A 40 6.66 -0.42 -6.19
C GLU A 40 6.34 -0.48 -4.71
N MET A 41 7.19 -1.18 -3.97
CA MET A 41 7.17 -1.22 -2.53
C MET A 41 8.34 -0.43 -1.97
N GLU A 42 8.09 0.12 -0.80
CA GLU A 42 9.08 0.79 0.00
C GLU A 42 9.27 0.00 1.30
N VAL A 43 10.51 -0.36 1.59
CA VAL A 43 10.85 -1.15 2.77
C VAL A 43 12.03 -0.50 3.50
N ILE A 44 11.89 -0.36 4.81
CA ILE A 44 12.92 0.21 5.68
C ILE A 44 13.43 -0.91 6.59
N GLY A 45 14.75 -1.00 6.71
CA GLY A 45 15.35 -2.03 7.54
C GLY A 45 16.86 -1.91 7.64
N LYS A 46 17.47 -2.88 8.32
CA LYS A 46 18.92 -3.01 8.46
C LYS A 46 19.47 -3.90 7.36
N VAL A 47 20.52 -3.45 6.68
CA VAL A 47 21.20 -4.29 5.69
C VAL A 47 22.04 -5.34 6.40
N TYR A 48 21.92 -6.59 5.97
CA TYR A 48 22.77 -7.67 6.45
C TYR A 48 23.09 -8.65 5.32
N LEU A 49 24.04 -9.55 5.56
CA LEU A 49 24.39 -10.61 4.62
C LEU A 49 23.76 -11.91 5.09
N MET A 50 22.99 -12.54 4.22
CA MET A 50 22.45 -13.87 4.47
C MET A 50 23.25 -14.91 3.70
N GLY A 51 23.59 -15.98 4.40
CA GLY A 51 24.14 -17.17 3.81
C GLY A 51 25.59 -17.48 4.09
N ASN A 52 26.06 -18.54 3.43
CA ASN A 52 27.39 -19.12 3.61
C ASN A 52 28.22 -18.82 2.38
N GLU A 53 29.49 -18.49 2.56
CA GLU A 53 30.42 -18.29 1.46
C GLU A 53 30.57 -19.57 0.61
N PRO A 54 30.66 -19.45 -0.73
CA PRO A 54 30.67 -18.23 -1.55
C PRO A 54 29.26 -17.68 -1.92
N PHE A 55 28.18 -18.30 -1.43
CA PHE A 55 26.79 -18.02 -1.82
C PHE A 55 26.09 -17.03 -0.87
N THR A 56 26.75 -15.91 -0.55
CA THR A 56 26.16 -14.86 0.30
C THR A 56 25.29 -13.91 -0.53
N HIS A 57 24.12 -13.54 -0.03
CA HIS A 57 23.26 -12.52 -0.63
C HIS A 57 23.06 -11.34 0.32
N VAL A 58 22.87 -10.16 -0.24
CA VAL A 58 22.48 -8.98 0.54
C VAL A 58 20.99 -9.08 0.86
N ALA A 59 20.64 -8.81 2.12
CA ALA A 59 19.27 -8.81 2.59
C ALA A 59 18.99 -7.58 3.45
N LEU A 60 17.69 -7.27 3.59
CA LEU A 60 17.15 -6.23 4.43
C LEU A 60 16.26 -6.88 5.49
N GLU A 61 16.58 -6.65 6.75
CA GLU A 61 15.76 -7.06 7.89
C GLU A 61 14.95 -5.86 8.38
N THR A 62 13.63 -5.95 8.33
CA THR A 62 12.73 -4.91 8.86
C THR A 62 12.62 -4.99 10.38
N ASP A 63 12.10 -3.95 11.03
CA ASP A 63 11.87 -3.97 12.49
C ASP A 63 10.86 -5.05 12.91
N ASP A 64 9.99 -5.46 11.99
CA ASP A 64 9.02 -6.54 12.18
C ASP A 64 9.65 -7.93 12.06
N GLY A 65 10.97 -8.01 11.84
CA GLY A 65 11.70 -9.26 11.63
C GLY A 65 11.50 -9.89 10.25
N GLN A 66 10.90 -9.16 9.30
CA GLN A 66 10.75 -9.65 7.93
C GLN A 66 12.05 -9.48 7.17
N VAL A 67 12.40 -10.51 6.39
CA VAL A 67 13.64 -10.55 5.61
C VAL A 67 13.33 -10.48 4.13
N TYR A 68 13.98 -9.54 3.45
CA TYR A 68 13.92 -9.37 2.01
C TYR A 68 15.30 -9.49 1.39
N ALA A 69 15.48 -10.39 0.44
CA ALA A 69 16.67 -10.43 -0.40
C ALA A 69 16.69 -9.19 -1.30
N LEU A 70 17.83 -8.50 -1.38
CA LEU A 70 18.01 -7.35 -2.26
C LEU A 70 18.72 -7.81 -3.52
N VAL A 71 18.04 -7.70 -4.66
CA VAL A 71 18.56 -8.12 -5.98
C VAL A 71 18.60 -6.95 -6.96
N GLY A 72 19.40 -7.09 -8.01
CA GLY A 72 19.56 -6.08 -9.07
C GLY A 72 20.89 -5.32 -8.99
N GLU A 73 20.97 -4.21 -9.73
CA GLU A 73 22.24 -3.51 -9.98
C GLU A 73 22.88 -2.91 -8.71
N HIS A 74 22.06 -2.56 -7.72
CA HIS A 74 22.53 -1.93 -6.47
C HIS A 74 23.05 -2.91 -5.41
N GLU A 75 23.06 -4.22 -5.67
CA GLU A 75 23.50 -5.23 -4.69
C GLU A 75 24.90 -4.93 -4.14
N LYS A 76 25.85 -4.58 -5.02
CA LYS A 76 27.24 -4.29 -4.63
C LYS A 76 27.37 -3.06 -3.73
N GLU A 77 26.54 -2.04 -3.96
CA GLU A 77 26.52 -0.83 -3.14
C GLU A 77 25.88 -1.08 -1.78
N LEU A 78 24.72 -1.75 -1.77
CA LEU A 78 24.03 -2.16 -0.55
C LEU A 78 24.89 -3.08 0.31
N ARG A 79 25.68 -3.97 -0.30
CA ARG A 79 26.66 -4.81 0.42
C ARG A 79 27.64 -4.00 1.27
N ARG A 80 28.06 -2.82 0.79
CA ARG A 80 28.96 -1.91 1.54
C ARG A 80 28.25 -1.17 2.67
N LEU A 81 26.92 -1.19 2.67
CA LEU A 81 26.07 -0.60 3.71
C LEU A 81 25.64 -1.64 4.75
N GLN A 82 26.30 -2.80 4.80
CA GLN A 82 26.05 -3.81 5.83
C GLN A 82 26.07 -3.19 7.24
N GLY A 83 25.07 -3.55 8.04
CA GLY A 83 24.86 -3.04 9.38
C GLY A 83 24.16 -1.69 9.44
N LYS A 84 24.02 -0.96 8.33
CA LYS A 84 23.32 0.33 8.29
C LYS A 84 21.83 0.16 8.07
N ARG A 85 21.07 1.13 8.57
CA ARG A 85 19.65 1.26 8.33
C ARG A 85 19.41 2.02 7.02
N VAL A 86 18.62 1.44 6.13
CA VAL A 86 18.36 1.99 4.79
C VAL A 86 16.87 1.89 4.47
N LYS A 87 16.40 2.85 3.68
CA LYS A 87 15.12 2.82 2.99
C LYS A 87 15.35 2.37 1.56
N VAL A 88 14.74 1.26 1.16
CA VAL A 88 14.82 0.67 -0.18
C VAL A 88 13.49 0.87 -0.88
N VAL A 89 13.54 1.32 -2.13
CA VAL A 89 12.39 1.39 -3.03
C VAL A 89 12.67 0.46 -4.20
N GLY A 90 11.73 -0.45 -4.47
CA GLY A 90 11.92 -1.47 -5.48
C GLY A 90 10.62 -2.17 -5.82
N LYS A 91 10.71 -3.22 -6.63
CA LYS A 91 9.57 -4.08 -6.96
C LYS A 91 9.75 -5.45 -6.33
N PRO A 92 8.66 -6.16 -5.97
CA PRO A 92 8.78 -7.57 -5.64
C PRO A 92 9.36 -8.31 -6.83
N SER A 93 10.40 -9.11 -6.59
CA SER A 93 10.95 -10.01 -7.60
C SER A 93 10.38 -11.42 -7.39
N GLU A 94 10.18 -12.14 -8.49
CA GLU A 94 9.82 -13.56 -8.45
C GLU A 94 10.98 -14.44 -7.99
N GLU A 95 12.20 -13.90 -8.01
CA GLU A 95 13.37 -14.56 -7.47
C GLU A 95 13.21 -14.78 -5.96
N LYS A 96 13.59 -15.98 -5.50
CA LYS A 96 13.59 -16.31 -4.09
C LYS A 96 14.95 -16.83 -3.64
N PRO A 97 15.96 -15.95 -3.55
CA PRO A 97 17.27 -16.34 -3.04
C PRO A 97 17.10 -16.95 -1.65
N ARG A 98 17.50 -18.22 -1.49
CA ARG A 98 17.39 -18.97 -0.23
C ARG A 98 15.95 -19.06 0.34
N GLY A 99 14.94 -18.96 -0.53
CA GLY A 99 13.53 -19.02 -0.11
C GLY A 99 12.99 -17.73 0.51
N ALA A 100 13.81 -16.68 0.63
CA ALA A 100 13.36 -15.36 1.07
C ALA A 100 12.65 -14.63 -0.07
N ARG A 101 11.73 -13.70 0.27
CA ARG A 101 11.14 -12.78 -0.71
C ARG A 101 12.23 -11.86 -1.23
N ALA A 102 12.25 -11.56 -2.52
CA ALA A 102 13.23 -10.63 -3.10
C ALA A 102 12.60 -9.30 -3.52
N ILE A 103 13.42 -8.26 -3.45
CA ILE A 103 13.11 -6.92 -3.93
C ILE A 103 14.15 -6.58 -4.99
N GLU A 104 13.69 -6.34 -6.22
CA GLU A 104 14.51 -5.71 -7.26
C GLU A 104 14.65 -4.22 -6.93
N VAL A 105 15.84 -3.84 -6.49
CA VAL A 105 16.11 -2.50 -5.96
C VAL A 105 16.18 -1.49 -7.10
N LYS A 106 15.34 -0.46 -7.04
CA LYS A 106 15.39 0.68 -7.96
C LYS A 106 16.16 1.87 -7.39
N SER A 107 16.06 2.09 -6.09
CA SER A 107 16.77 3.14 -5.39
C SER A 107 16.84 2.85 -3.89
N PHE A 108 17.80 3.45 -3.22
CA PHE A 108 17.93 3.33 -1.77
C PHE A 108 18.44 4.64 -1.15
N ARG A 109 18.18 4.82 0.14
CA ARG A 109 18.68 5.94 0.95
C ARG A 109 19.10 5.46 2.32
N VAL A 110 20.29 5.87 2.77
CA VAL A 110 20.74 5.61 4.14
C VAL A 110 19.94 6.48 5.11
N MET A 111 19.45 5.88 6.19
CA MET A 111 18.82 6.59 7.28
C MET A 111 19.89 6.85 8.34
N GLU A 112 20.19 8.11 8.63
CA GLU A 112 21.12 8.45 9.70
C GLU A 112 20.52 8.02 11.05
N GLU A 113 21.25 7.18 11.79
CA GLU A 113 20.96 6.95 13.22
C GLU A 113 21.45 8.19 13.98
N LYS A 114 20.53 8.84 14.69
CA LYS A 114 20.79 10.06 15.46
C LYS A 114 21.20 9.74 16.88
#